data_AF-A0A921FXV9-F1
#
_entry.id   AF-A0A921FXV9-F1
#
_cell.length_a   1.000
_cell.length_b   1.000
_cell.length_c   1.000
_cell.angle_alpha   90.00
_cell.angle_beta   90.00
_cell.angle_gamma   90.00
#
_symmetry.space_group_name_H-M   'P 1'
#
loop_
_entity.id
_entity.type
_entity.pdbx_description
1 polymer ?
#
loop_
_entity_poly.entity_id
_entity_poly.type
_entity_poly.pdbx_seq_one_letter_code
_entity_poly.pdbx_strand_id
1 'polypeptide(L)'
;MDIRTRCIHGSKDGTHLTGAVTVPIYQSATFGHPAVGESTGYDYSRLQNPTREQLENTVAGLEGGVDAMAFSTGMAAITTMMELFKIGDHIIASSDLYGGSHRLFSHISEK
;
A
#
# COMPACT_ATOMS: atom_id res chain seq x y z
N MET A 1 -3.20 -3.99 -21.53
CA MET A 1 -4.55 -3.51 -21.17
C MET A 1 -4.49 -1.99 -21.08
N ASP A 2 -5.47 -1.27 -21.63
CA ASP A 2 -5.53 0.21 -21.58
C ASP A 2 -5.71 0.71 -20.13
N ILE A 3 -5.25 1.94 -19.83
CA ILE A 3 -5.30 2.51 -18.48
C ILE A 3 -6.74 2.56 -17.93
N ARG A 4 -7.73 2.92 -18.77
CA ARG A 4 -9.14 3.01 -18.34
C ARG A 4 -9.68 1.65 -17.96
N THR A 5 -9.28 0.60 -18.68
CA THR A 5 -9.64 -0.77 -18.35
C THR A 5 -9.02 -1.18 -17.02
N ARG A 6 -7.74 -0.86 -16.76
CA ARG A 6 -7.08 -1.17 -15.48
C ARG A 6 -7.70 -0.42 -14.30
N CYS A 7 -8.17 0.82 -14.48
CA CYS A 7 -8.88 1.55 -13.43
C CYS A 7 -10.16 0.86 -12.95
N ILE A 8 -10.81 0.07 -13.80
CA ILE A 8 -12.06 -0.64 -13.46
C ILE A 8 -11.78 -2.08 -13.02
N HIS A 9 -10.92 -2.79 -13.75
CA HIS A 9 -10.66 -4.21 -13.52
C HIS A 9 -9.53 -4.46 -12.50
N GLY A 10 -8.74 -3.44 -12.17
CA GLY A 10 -7.57 -3.59 -11.32
C GLY A 10 -6.49 -4.44 -11.97
N SER A 11 -5.86 -5.30 -11.18
CA SER A 11 -4.76 -6.18 -11.63
C SER A 11 -4.94 -7.67 -11.31
N LYS A 12 -5.96 -8.05 -10.54
CA LYS A 12 -6.31 -9.46 -10.31
C LYS A 12 -7.63 -9.82 -10.98
N ASP A 13 -7.54 -10.69 -11.99
CA ASP A 13 -8.68 -11.36 -12.63
C ASP A 13 -9.08 -12.58 -11.77
N GLY A 14 -9.67 -12.34 -10.60
CA GLY A 14 -10.12 -13.40 -9.69
C GLY A 14 -11.60 -13.26 -9.37
N THR A 15 -12.41 -14.26 -9.73
CA THR A 15 -13.79 -14.35 -9.25
C THR A 15 -13.76 -14.62 -7.75
N HIS A 16 -14.38 -13.74 -6.95
CA HIS A 16 -14.52 -13.97 -5.52
C HIS A 16 -15.26 -15.30 -5.26
N LEU A 17 -14.97 -15.98 -4.15
CA LEU A 17 -15.55 -17.30 -3.82
C LEU A 17 -17.09 -17.34 -3.83
N THR A 18 -17.74 -16.19 -3.62
CA THR A 18 -19.20 -16.04 -3.63
C THR A 18 -19.78 -15.56 -4.96
N GLY A 19 -18.95 -15.30 -5.98
CA GLY A 19 -19.36 -14.66 -7.23
C GLY A 19 -19.56 -13.14 -7.12
N ALA A 20 -19.13 -12.50 -6.03
CA ALA A 20 -19.17 -11.05 -5.91
C ALA A 20 -18.33 -10.39 -7.02
N VAL A 21 -18.96 -9.47 -7.76
CA VAL A 21 -18.31 -8.73 -8.85
C VAL A 21 -17.40 -7.63 -8.31
N THR A 22 -17.79 -7.00 -7.21
CA THR A 22 -16.99 -5.99 -6.52
C THR A 22 -16.23 -6.61 -5.35
N VAL A 23 -15.07 -6.03 -5.02
CA VAL A 23 -14.28 -6.48 -3.87
C VAL A 23 -15.05 -6.17 -2.58
N PRO A 24 -15.33 -7.18 -1.72
CA PRO A 24 -15.97 -6.95 -0.44
C PRO A 24 -15.15 -6.04 0.49
N ILE A 25 -15.82 -5.39 1.43
CA ILE A 25 -15.16 -4.60 2.47
C ILE A 25 -14.88 -5.52 3.67
N TYR A 26 -13.61 -5.86 3.87
CA TYR A 26 -13.15 -6.72 4.96
C TYR A 26 -12.87 -5.89 6.22
N GLN A 27 -13.94 -5.59 6.97
CA GLN A 27 -13.84 -4.93 8.29
C GLN A 27 -13.55 -5.92 9.43
N SER A 28 -12.56 -6.79 9.22
CA SER A 28 -12.04 -7.69 10.27
C SER A 28 -10.65 -7.26 10.69
N ALA A 29 -10.31 -7.43 11.97
CA ALA A 29 -8.94 -7.26 12.44
C ALA A 29 -8.07 -8.49 12.14
N THR A 30 -8.65 -9.69 12.18
CA THR A 30 -7.93 -10.97 12.11
C THR A 30 -8.67 -11.98 11.25
N PHE A 31 -7.96 -12.99 10.76
CA PHE A 31 -8.50 -14.05 9.91
C PHE A 31 -8.24 -15.42 10.54
N GLY A 32 -9.09 -16.40 10.24
CA GLY A 32 -8.95 -17.77 10.75
C GLY A 32 -7.85 -18.52 10.00
N HIS A 33 -7.10 -19.35 10.74
CA HIS A 33 -6.04 -20.20 10.20
C HIS A 33 -6.50 -21.67 10.11
N PRO A 34 -6.09 -22.42 9.09
CA PRO A 34 -6.40 -23.86 9.02
C PRO A 34 -5.77 -24.65 10.18
N ALA A 35 -4.53 -24.32 10.54
CA ALA A 35 -3.78 -24.88 11.66
C ALA A 35 -2.70 -23.90 12.15
N VAL A 36 -2.03 -24.22 13.27
CA VAL A 36 -0.91 -23.43 13.80
C VAL A 36 0.23 -23.41 12.78
N GLY A 37 0.67 -22.21 12.38
CA GLY A 37 1.73 -22.03 11.38
C GLY A 37 1.27 -22.08 9.92
N GLU A 38 -0.02 -22.29 9.67
CA GLU A 38 -0.60 -22.25 8.32
C GLU A 38 -1.35 -20.93 8.08
N SER A 39 -1.16 -20.32 6.91
CA SER A 39 -1.81 -19.06 6.54
C SER A 39 -2.63 -19.22 5.26
N THR A 40 -3.71 -18.45 5.16
CA THR A 40 -4.49 -18.31 3.93
C THR A 40 -4.00 -17.16 3.04
N GLY A 41 -2.88 -16.52 3.42
CA GLY A 41 -2.39 -15.26 2.85
C GLY A 41 -2.84 -14.03 3.65
N TYR A 42 -3.81 -14.19 4.56
CA TYR A 42 -4.26 -13.14 5.47
C TYR A 42 -4.32 -13.67 6.90
N ASP A 43 -3.69 -12.93 7.82
CA ASP A 43 -3.60 -13.28 9.23
C ASP A 43 -4.17 -12.14 10.08
N TYR A 44 -3.58 -10.95 9.94
CA TYR A 44 -3.95 -9.73 10.66
C TYR A 44 -3.97 -8.53 9.72
N SER A 45 -5.04 -7.73 9.75
CA SER A 45 -5.32 -6.68 8.75
C SER A 45 -4.26 -5.57 8.65
N ARG A 46 -3.47 -5.35 9.72
CA ARG A 46 -2.32 -4.42 9.65
C ARG A 46 -1.23 -4.95 8.72
N LEU A 47 -1.02 -6.27 8.66
CA LEU A 47 -0.07 -6.90 7.74
C LEU A 47 -0.63 -6.90 6.32
N GLN A 48 -1.80 -7.52 6.12
CA GLN A 48 -2.52 -7.46 4.84
C GLN A 48 -4.03 -7.60 5.03
N ASN A 49 -4.80 -6.90 4.19
CA ASN A 49 -6.26 -6.90 4.16
C ASN A 49 -6.74 -7.00 2.71
N PRO A 50 -7.65 -7.92 2.35
CA PRO A 50 -8.04 -8.14 0.95
C PRO A 50 -8.59 -6.89 0.26
N THR A 51 -9.31 -6.02 0.98
CA THR A 51 -9.82 -4.76 0.44
C THR A 51 -8.68 -3.79 0.12
N ARG A 52 -7.69 -3.68 1.02
CA ARG A 52 -6.52 -2.82 0.82
C ARG A 52 -5.61 -3.36 -0.29
N GLU A 53 -5.42 -4.67 -0.32
CA GLU A 53 -4.58 -5.33 -1.32
C GLU A 53 -5.09 -5.08 -2.75
N GLN A 54 -6.41 -5.01 -2.96
CA GLN A 54 -6.94 -4.65 -4.27
C GLN A 54 -6.51 -3.24 -4.71
N LEU A 55 -6.54 -2.26 -3.79
CA LEU A 55 -6.07 -0.90 -4.07
C LEU A 55 -4.58 -0.90 -4.40
N GLU A 56 -3.78 -1.56 -3.57
CA GLU A 56 -2.34 -1.71 -3.74
C GLU A 56 -2.00 -2.31 -5.11
N ASN A 57 -2.56 -3.48 -5.41
CA ASN A 57 -2.34 -4.17 -6.68
C ASN A 57 -2.81 -3.33 -7.88
N THR A 58 -3.90 -2.57 -7.76
CA THR A 58 -4.41 -1.71 -8.84
C THR A 58 -3.46 -0.55 -9.11
N VAL A 59 -3.03 0.16 -8.06
CA VAL A 59 -2.10 1.29 -8.18
C VAL A 59 -0.74 0.83 -8.71
N ALA A 60 -0.20 -0.26 -8.18
CA ALA A 60 1.03 -0.87 -8.69
C ALA A 60 0.92 -1.16 -10.20
N GLY A 61 -0.21 -1.73 -10.61
CA GLY A 61 -0.50 -1.97 -12.01
C GLY A 61 -0.51 -0.69 -12.84
N LEU A 62 -1.24 0.34 -12.40
CA LEU A 62 -1.36 1.61 -13.12
C LEU A 62 0.00 2.32 -13.30
N GLU A 63 0.85 2.28 -12.29
CA GLU A 63 2.19 2.88 -12.32
C GLU A 63 3.24 2.00 -13.03
N GLY A 64 2.90 0.77 -13.41
CA GLY A 64 3.86 -0.21 -13.93
C GLY A 64 4.90 -0.65 -12.89
N GLY A 65 4.57 -0.48 -11.60
CA GLY A 65 5.39 -0.93 -10.47
C GLY A 65 5.29 -2.43 -10.22
N VAL A 66 6.24 -2.95 -9.45
CA VAL A 66 6.22 -4.35 -8.99
C VAL A 66 5.27 -4.58 -7.81
N ASP A 67 5.04 -3.55 -7.00
CA ASP A 67 4.19 -3.58 -5.80
C ASP A 67 3.78 -2.15 -5.40
N ALA A 68 2.79 -2.01 -4.52
CA ALA A 68 2.42 -0.76 -3.89
C ALA A 68 1.95 -0.99 -2.44
N MET A 69 2.11 0.01 -1.59
CA MET A 69 1.67 -0.03 -0.19
C MET A 69 0.71 1.12 0.09
N ALA A 70 -0.48 0.82 0.62
CA ALA A 70 -1.46 1.83 0.96
C ALA A 70 -1.30 2.28 2.42
N PHE A 71 -1.23 3.60 2.61
CA PHE A 71 -1.06 4.23 3.93
C PHE A 71 -2.28 5.06 4.32
N SER A 72 -2.40 5.38 5.60
CA SER A 72 -3.49 6.20 6.13
C SER A 72 -3.50 7.64 5.58
N THR A 73 -2.32 8.17 5.21
CA THR A 73 -2.14 9.49 4.61
C THR A 73 -0.91 9.51 3.70
N GLY A 74 -0.81 10.52 2.83
CA GLY A 74 0.43 10.76 2.07
C GLY A 74 1.65 11.04 2.96
N MET A 75 1.44 11.70 4.11
CA MET A 75 2.52 11.92 5.09
C MET A 75 3.01 10.61 5.70
N ALA A 76 2.12 9.68 6.03
CA ALA A 76 2.51 8.37 6.54
C ALA A 76 3.34 7.57 5.51
N ALA A 77 2.97 7.65 4.22
CA ALA A 77 3.73 7.01 3.15
C ALA A 77 5.16 7.56 3.07
N ILE A 78 5.33 8.89 3.04
CA ILE A 78 6.67 9.48 2.96
C ILE A 78 7.45 9.33 4.27
N THR A 79 6.81 9.29 5.44
CA THR A 79 7.47 8.98 6.71
C THR A 79 8.00 7.54 6.70
N THR A 80 7.20 6.55 6.27
CA THR A 80 7.67 5.17 6.15
C THR A 80 8.81 5.04 5.13
N MET A 81 8.74 5.77 4.00
CA MET A 81 9.86 5.84 3.04
C MET A 81 11.15 6.36 3.71
N MET A 82 11.06 7.32 4.63
CA MET A 82 12.23 7.85 5.33
C MET A 82 12.93 6.83 6.24
N GLU A 83 12.24 5.77 6.65
CA GLU A 83 12.84 4.67 7.44
C GLU A 83 13.77 3.77 6.61
N LEU A 84 13.80 3.94 5.28
CA LEU A 84 14.78 3.28 4.42
C LEU A 84 16.20 3.87 4.59
N PHE A 85 16.30 5.12 5.07
CA PHE A 85 17.56 5.85 5.20
C PHE A 85 18.12 5.79 6.62
N LYS A 86 19.46 5.84 6.70
CA LYS A 86 20.21 5.83 7.96
C LYS A 86 20.63 7.24 8.36
N ILE A 87 20.99 7.37 9.63
CA ILE A 87 21.61 8.57 10.21
C ILE A 87 22.85 8.94 9.39
N GLY A 88 22.94 10.19 8.95
CA GLY A 88 24.01 10.70 8.10
C GLY A 88 23.86 10.48 6.59
N ASP A 89 22.80 9.82 6.11
CA ASP A 89 22.52 9.76 4.67
C ASP A 89 22.12 11.13 4.14
N HIS A 90 22.64 11.51 2.97
CA HIS A 90 22.31 12.78 2.32
C HIS A 90 21.21 12.61 1.27
N ILE A 91 20.09 13.31 1.44
CA ILE A 91 18.91 13.23 0.59
C ILE A 91 18.79 14.51 -0.24
N ILE A 92 18.79 14.35 -1.58
CA ILE A 92 18.53 15.45 -2.51
C ILE A 92 17.04 15.47 -2.85
N ALA A 93 16.39 16.61 -2.67
CA ALA A 93 14.98 16.78 -2.95
C ALA A 93 14.72 18.01 -3.85
N SER A 94 13.54 18.06 -4.48
CA SER A 94 13.12 19.21 -5.28
C SER A 94 13.11 20.49 -4.42
N SER A 95 13.46 21.64 -5.02
CA SER A 95 13.33 22.94 -4.37
C SER A 95 11.87 23.38 -4.21
N ASP A 96 10.97 22.81 -5.01
CA ASP A 96 9.53 23.04 -4.94
C ASP A 96 8.84 21.74 -4.51
N LEU A 97 8.45 21.69 -3.23
CA LEU A 97 7.80 20.56 -2.59
C LEU A 97 6.57 21.03 -1.85
N TYR A 98 5.63 20.09 -1.66
CA TYR A 98 4.61 20.26 -0.65
C TYR A 98 5.24 20.59 0.71
N GLY A 99 4.77 21.66 1.35
CA GLY A 99 5.38 22.17 2.59
C GLY A 99 5.38 21.17 3.76
N GLY A 100 4.47 20.19 3.77
CA GLY A 100 4.52 19.10 4.76
C GLY A 100 5.72 18.16 4.55
N SER A 101 6.07 17.87 3.30
CA SER A 101 7.27 17.08 2.97
C SER A 101 8.55 17.81 3.37
N HIS A 102 8.65 19.11 3.05
CA HIS A 102 9.78 19.94 3.50
C HIS A 102 9.89 19.94 5.03
N ARG A 103 8.79 20.13 5.75
CA ARG A 103 8.80 20.11 7.23
C ARG A 103 9.20 18.74 7.78
N LEU A 104 8.76 17.64 7.17
CA LEU A 104 9.18 16.30 7.58
C LEU A 104 10.70 16.14 7.42
N PHE A 105 11.24 16.46 6.25
CA PHE A 105 12.66 16.25 5.95
C PHE A 105 13.57 17.17 6.79
N SER A 106 13.23 18.45 6.91
CA SER A 106 14.11 19.46 7.53
C SER A 106 13.99 19.57 9.05
N HIS A 107 12.93 19.02 9.67
CA HIS A 107 12.67 19.25 11.11
C HIS A 107 12.30 18.01 11.91
N ILE A 108 11.93 16.89 11.25
CA ILE A 108 11.48 15.68 11.94
C ILE A 108 12.39 14.50 11.63
N SER A 109 12.78 14.36 10.38
CA SER A 109 13.55 13.23 9.86
C SER A 109 14.97 13.64 9.48
N GLU A 110 15.51 14.67 10.13
CA GLU A 110 16.93 14.99 10.03
C GLU A 110 17.71 13.80 10.61
N LYS A 111 18.37 13.07 9.71
CA LYS A 111 19.04 11.81 9.98
C LYS A 111 20.49 12.08 10.34
#